data_AF-A0A1N6JYK8-F1
#
_entry.id   AF-A0A1N6JYK8-F1
#
_cell.length_a   1.000
_cell.length_b   1.000
_cell.length_c   1.000
_cell.angle_alpha   90.00
_cell.angle_beta   90.00
_cell.angle_gamma   90.00
#
_symmetry.space_group_name_H-M   'P 1'
#
loop_
_entity.id
_entity.type
_entity.pdbx_description
1 polymer ?
#
loop_
_entity_poly.entity_id
_entity_poly.type
_entity_poly.pdbx_seq_one_letter_code
_entity_poly.pdbx_strand_id
1 'polypeptide(L)'
;MLFNTSLWLHIIGISLMAGVTVADFVLTRKFWALYAHNPQEGILVRRVSNKLPVLIIAGTALILLSGVGMMIATRGVFDTFLWFRIKMGMVLLVILNAIIFGRRQNAKLNKLLLQETPALSGIRKNLNTFHITQLVLFAIIYLLSTFKFN
;
A
#
# COMPACT_ATOMS: atom_id res chain seq x y z
N MET A 1 -14.65 -9.06 23.52
CA MET A 1 -14.76 -7.69 22.96
C MET A 1 -13.49 -7.26 22.24
N LEU A 2 -12.30 -7.37 22.86
CA LEU A 2 -11.01 -7.00 22.24
C LEU A 2 -10.79 -7.61 20.84
N PHE A 3 -11.05 -8.92 20.67
CA PHE A 3 -10.90 -9.61 19.39
C PHE A 3 -11.70 -8.98 18.25
N ASN A 4 -13.00 -8.74 18.46
CA ASN A 4 -13.86 -8.17 17.42
C ASN A 4 -13.41 -6.75 17.04
N THR A 5 -13.09 -5.92 18.02
CA THR A 5 -12.59 -4.56 17.77
C THR A 5 -11.29 -4.59 16.98
N SER A 6 -10.34 -5.46 17.36
CA SER A 6 -9.10 -5.64 16.61
C SER A 6 -9.36 -6.13 15.19
N LEU A 7 -10.27 -7.10 15.00
CA LEU A 7 -10.63 -7.60 13.67
C LEU A 7 -11.19 -6.48 12.77
N TRP A 8 -12.12 -5.67 13.29
CA TRP A 8 -12.66 -4.52 12.56
C TRP A 8 -11.57 -3.51 12.17
N LEU A 9 -10.72 -3.12 13.12
CA LEU A 9 -9.62 -2.20 12.86
C LEU A 9 -8.63 -2.76 11.83
N HIS A 10 -8.40 -4.07 11.83
CA HIS A 10 -7.54 -4.73 10.86
C HIS A 10 -8.10 -4.68 9.45
N ILE A 11 -9.40 -4.97 9.29
CA ILE A 11 -10.10 -4.90 7.99
C ILE A 11 -10.13 -3.47 7.47
N ILE A 12 -10.38 -2.49 8.36
CA ILE A 12 -10.34 -1.06 8.02
C ILE A 12 -8.94 -0.67 7.56
N GLY A 13 -7.90 -1.10 8.28
CA GLY A 13 -6.51 -0.79 7.95
C GLY A 13 -6.09 -1.35 6.58
N ILE A 14 -6.40 -2.62 6.29
CA ILE A 14 -6.12 -3.24 4.98
C ILE A 14 -6.89 -2.52 3.87
N SER A 15 -8.18 -2.25 4.09
CA SER A 15 -9.02 -1.57 3.10
C SER A 15 -8.57 -0.13 2.83
N LEU A 16 -8.13 0.58 3.86
CA LEU A 16 -7.53 1.90 3.71
C LEU A 16 -6.26 1.84 2.87
N MET A 17 -5.35 0.90 3.15
CA MET A 17 -4.12 0.76 2.36
C MET A 17 -4.39 0.37 0.90
N ALA A 18 -5.34 -0.54 0.67
CA ALA A 18 -5.75 -0.94 -0.68
C ALA A 18 -6.36 0.26 -1.44
N GLY A 19 -7.28 0.98 -0.82
CA GLY A 19 -7.92 2.17 -1.41
C GLY A 19 -6.93 3.28 -1.72
N VAL A 20 -5.98 3.54 -0.82
CA VAL A 20 -4.91 4.53 -1.05
C VAL A 20 -3.98 4.09 -2.19
N THR A 21 -3.68 2.80 -2.31
CA THR A 21 -2.87 2.27 -3.42
C THR A 21 -3.56 2.45 -4.77
N VAL A 22 -4.88 2.21 -4.83
CA VAL A 22 -5.68 2.48 -6.04
C VAL A 22 -5.67 3.98 -6.37
N ALA A 23 -5.88 4.84 -5.37
CA ALA A 23 -5.83 6.28 -5.55
C ALA A 23 -4.47 6.76 -6.07
N ASP A 24 -3.37 6.26 -5.48
CA ASP A 24 -2.00 6.62 -5.91
C ASP A 24 -1.71 6.13 -7.34
N PHE A 25 -2.21 4.95 -7.71
CA PHE A 25 -2.08 4.44 -9.07
C PHE A 25 -2.79 5.34 -10.09
N VAL A 26 -4.04 5.72 -9.82
CA VAL A 26 -4.82 6.59 -10.70
C VAL A 26 -4.17 7.98 -10.79
N LEU A 27 -3.76 8.56 -9.67
CA LEU A 27 -3.09 9.86 -9.65
C LEU A 27 -1.74 9.83 -10.37
N THR A 28 -0.96 8.75 -10.21
CA THR A 28 0.30 8.57 -10.93
C THR A 28 0.06 8.48 -12.44
N ARG A 29 -0.98 7.76 -12.89
CA ARG A 29 -1.32 7.68 -14.32
C ARG A 29 -1.76 9.03 -14.87
N LYS A 30 -2.60 9.78 -14.12
CA LYS A 30 -3.01 11.15 -14.48
C LYS A 30 -1.82 12.10 -14.52
N PHE A 31 -0.91 12.00 -13.55
CA PHE A 31 0.34 12.76 -13.51
C PHE A 31 1.13 12.58 -14.82
N TRP A 32 1.40 11.34 -15.24
CA TRP A 32 2.17 11.10 -16.46
C TRP A 32 1.47 11.58 -17.73
N ALA A 33 0.14 11.49 -17.78
CA ALA A 33 -0.64 11.97 -18.92
C ALA A 33 -0.59 13.51 -19.02
N LEU A 34 -0.80 14.21 -17.90
CA LEU A 34 -0.77 15.68 -17.87
C LEU A 34 0.65 16.22 -18.02
N TYR A 35 1.64 15.62 -17.36
CA TYR A 35 3.03 16.08 -17.42
C TYR A 35 3.62 16.02 -18.84
N ALA A 36 3.14 15.11 -19.68
CA ALA A 36 3.56 15.01 -21.09
C ALA A 36 3.06 16.19 -21.95
N HIS A 37 1.94 16.82 -21.60
CA HIS A 37 1.35 17.93 -22.34
C HIS A 37 1.58 19.29 -21.65
N ASN A 38 1.38 19.34 -20.33
CA ASN A 38 1.56 20.50 -19.48
C ASN A 38 2.22 20.09 -18.15
N PRO A 39 3.55 20.30 -18.00
CA PRO A 39 4.29 19.93 -16.79
C PRO A 39 3.72 20.55 -15.50
N GLN A 40 3.18 21.77 -15.57
CA GLN A 40 2.66 22.47 -14.39
C GLN A 40 1.40 21.78 -13.82
N GLU A 41 0.48 21.36 -14.69
CA GLU A 41 -0.71 20.61 -14.29
C GLU A 41 -0.36 19.23 -13.72
N GLY A 42 0.64 18.57 -14.30
CA GLY A 42 1.19 17.33 -13.75
C GLY A 42 1.68 17.53 -12.31
N ILE A 43 2.48 18.56 -12.06
CA ILE A 43 3.01 18.86 -10.72
C ILE A 43 1.88 19.11 -9.70
N LEU A 44 0.78 19.75 -10.10
CA LEU A 44 -0.39 19.94 -9.23
C LEU A 44 -1.02 18.61 -8.81
N VAL A 45 -1.23 17.69 -9.75
CA VAL A 45 -1.74 16.34 -9.44
C VAL A 45 -0.78 15.59 -8.52
N ARG A 46 0.54 15.74 -8.74
CA ARG A 46 1.55 15.12 -7.89
C ARG A 46 1.52 15.63 -6.46
N ARG A 47 1.22 16.93 -6.24
CA ARG A 47 1.07 17.51 -4.90
C ARG A 47 -0.05 16.84 -4.10
N VAL A 48 -1.12 16.40 -4.77
CA VAL A 48 -2.20 15.63 -4.13
C VAL A 48 -1.71 14.22 -3.76
N SER A 49 -1.04 13.52 -4.68
CA SER A 49 -0.45 12.18 -4.42
C SER A 49 0.55 12.20 -3.26
N ASN A 50 1.33 13.28 -3.08
CA ASN A 50 2.26 13.42 -1.97
C ASN A 50 1.60 13.44 -0.56
N LYS A 51 0.28 13.61 -0.46
CA LYS A 51 -0.45 13.52 0.83
C LYS A 51 -0.89 12.10 1.17
N LEU A 52 -0.98 11.20 0.18
CA LEU A 52 -1.39 9.81 0.37
C LEU A 52 -0.50 8.97 1.29
N PRO A 53 0.84 9.18 1.37
CA PRO A 53 1.69 8.44 2.29
C PRO A 53 1.27 8.52 3.76
N VAL A 54 0.65 9.63 4.19
CA VAL A 54 0.13 9.76 5.56
C VAL A 54 -0.96 8.73 5.83
N LEU A 55 -1.85 8.49 4.86
CA LEU A 55 -2.89 7.48 4.97
C LEU A 55 -2.33 6.05 4.93
N ILE A 56 -1.24 5.82 4.17
CA ILE A 56 -0.54 4.53 4.18
C ILE A 56 0.06 4.26 5.56
N ILE A 57 0.69 5.27 6.19
CA ILE A 57 1.26 5.13 7.55
C ILE A 57 0.14 4.82 8.55
N ALA A 58 -0.98 5.55 8.49
CA ALA A 58 -2.13 5.30 9.34
C ALA A 58 -2.67 3.87 9.15
N GLY A 59 -2.91 3.44 7.91
CA GLY A 59 -3.36 2.08 7.61
C GLY A 59 -2.39 1.01 8.10
N THR A 60 -1.09 1.23 7.94
CA THR A 60 -0.03 0.33 8.44
C THR A 60 -0.08 0.21 9.96
N ALA A 61 -0.19 1.34 10.67
CA ALA A 61 -0.30 1.34 12.13
C ALA A 61 -1.57 0.61 12.60
N LEU A 62 -2.72 0.87 11.97
CA LEU A 62 -3.97 0.17 12.26
C LEU A 62 -3.80 -1.34 12.09
N ILE A 63 -3.23 -1.80 10.99
CA ILE A 63 -3.00 -3.22 10.69
C ILE A 63 -2.09 -3.89 11.73
N LEU A 64 -0.97 -3.26 12.07
CA LEU A 64 0.01 -3.84 12.98
C LEU A 64 -0.55 -3.92 14.40
N LEU A 65 -1.12 -2.81 14.91
CA LEU A 65 -1.69 -2.76 16.26
C LEU A 65 -2.87 -3.73 16.40
N SER A 66 -3.74 -3.78 15.40
CA SER A 66 -4.87 -4.72 15.40
C SER A 66 -4.43 -6.18 15.23
N GLY A 67 -3.41 -6.45 14.41
CA GLY A 67 -2.84 -7.79 14.24
C GLY A 67 -2.31 -8.33 15.57
N VAL A 68 -1.52 -7.52 16.27
CA VAL A 68 -1.04 -7.84 17.63
C VAL A 68 -2.20 -8.01 18.60
N GLY A 69 -3.20 -7.12 18.56
CA GLY A 69 -4.40 -7.23 19.39
C GLY A 69 -5.16 -8.55 19.21
N MET A 70 -5.30 -9.03 17.96
CA MET A 70 -5.90 -10.34 17.67
C MET A 70 -5.05 -11.49 18.22
N MET A 71 -3.72 -11.42 18.13
CA MET A 71 -2.83 -12.46 18.68
C MET A 71 -2.92 -12.56 20.20
N ILE A 72 -2.93 -11.41 20.90
CA ILE A 72 -3.08 -11.35 22.36
C ILE A 72 -4.45 -11.91 22.77
N ALA A 73 -5.52 -11.47 22.10
CA ALA A 73 -6.89 -11.89 22.42
C ALA A 73 -7.13 -13.39 22.25
N THR A 74 -6.34 -14.04 21.39
CA THR A 74 -6.48 -15.47 21.08
C THR A 74 -5.41 -16.34 21.72
N ARG A 75 -4.57 -15.78 22.59
CA ARG A 75 -3.43 -16.48 23.22
C ARG A 75 -2.52 -17.20 22.21
N GLY A 76 -2.41 -16.66 20.99
CA GLY A 76 -1.62 -17.27 19.91
C GLY A 76 -2.25 -18.48 19.21
N VAL A 77 -3.50 -18.85 19.49
CA VAL A 77 -4.17 -19.99 18.83
C VAL A 77 -4.22 -19.81 17.31
N PHE A 78 -4.39 -18.57 16.81
CA PHE A 78 -4.37 -18.32 15.37
C PHE A 78 -3.03 -18.59 14.68
N ASP A 79 -1.92 -18.62 15.41
CA ASP A 79 -0.62 -19.00 14.84
C ASP A 79 -0.59 -20.49 14.44
N THR A 80 -1.46 -21.34 14.99
CA THR A 80 -1.48 -22.76 14.60
C THR A 80 -2.07 -23.02 13.20
N PHE A 81 -2.86 -22.09 12.64
CA PHE A 81 -3.49 -22.27 11.34
C PHE A 81 -2.60 -21.73 10.21
N LEU A 82 -2.30 -22.58 9.23
CA LEU A 82 -1.43 -22.25 8.10
C LEU A 82 -1.95 -21.03 7.30
N TRP A 83 -3.27 -20.96 7.06
CA TRP A 83 -3.92 -19.83 6.37
C TRP A 83 -3.61 -18.48 7.04
N PHE A 84 -3.63 -18.42 8.38
CA PHE A 84 -3.42 -17.18 9.11
C PHE A 84 -1.96 -16.73 9.01
N ARG A 85 -1.00 -17.66 9.12
CA ARG A 85 0.43 -17.37 8.95
C ARG A 85 0.74 -16.82 7.56
N ILE A 86 0.20 -17.45 6.51
CA ILE A 86 0.37 -16.99 5.13
C ILE A 86 -0.21 -15.58 4.97
N LYS A 87 -1.44 -15.34 5.46
CA LYS A 87 -2.09 -14.03 5.39
C LYS A 87 -1.28 -12.94 6.09
N MET A 88 -0.77 -13.22 7.30
CA MET A 88 0.05 -12.28 8.05
C MET A 88 1.38 -12.00 7.34
N GLY A 89 2.03 -13.02 6.79
CA GLY A 89 3.23 -12.86 5.97
C GLY A 89 2.98 -11.97 4.75
N MET A 90 1.85 -12.16 4.05
CA MET A 90 1.46 -11.34 2.90
C MET A 90 1.20 -9.89 3.28
N VAL A 91 0.53 -9.64 4.41
CA VAL A 91 0.31 -8.28 4.92
C VAL A 91 1.65 -7.59 5.24
N LEU A 92 2.59 -8.29 5.86
CA LEU A 92 3.93 -7.77 6.11
C LEU A 92 4.68 -7.49 4.80
N LEU A 93 4.57 -8.37 3.80
CA LEU A 93 5.15 -8.14 2.47
C LEU A 93 4.59 -6.89 1.79
N VAL A 94 3.29 -6.64 1.90
CA VAL A 94 2.64 -5.41 1.39
C VAL A 94 3.23 -4.16 2.07
N ILE A 95 3.38 -4.20 3.39
CA ILE A 95 3.96 -3.09 4.17
C ILE A 95 5.43 -2.86 3.76
N LEU A 96 6.22 -3.93 3.69
CA LEU A 96 7.62 -3.86 3.28
C LEU A 96 7.76 -3.33 1.86
N ASN A 97 6.93 -3.80 0.92
CA ASN A 97 6.94 -3.32 -0.45
C ASN A 97 6.60 -1.82 -0.54
N ALA A 98 5.60 -1.35 0.23
CA ALA A 98 5.24 0.07 0.30
C ALA A 98 6.40 0.94 0.81
N ILE A 99 7.06 0.51 1.88
CA ILE A 99 8.13 1.28 2.53
C ILE A 99 9.41 1.25 1.69
N ILE A 100 9.82 0.08 1.21
CA ILE A 100 11.10 -0.11 0.52
C ILE A 100 11.02 0.40 -0.91
N PHE A 101 10.00 0.00 -1.68
CA PHE A 101 9.91 0.33 -3.10
C PHE A 101 9.08 1.60 -3.32
N GLY A 102 7.88 1.68 -2.76
CA GLY A 102 6.96 2.81 -2.96
C GLY A 102 7.58 4.14 -2.53
N ARG A 103 8.06 4.22 -1.28
CA ARG A 103 8.65 5.45 -0.74
C ARG A 103 9.92 5.89 -1.49
N ARG A 104 10.81 4.94 -1.82
CA ARG A 104 12.06 5.24 -2.54
C ARG A 104 11.79 5.78 -3.94
N GLN A 105 10.88 5.15 -4.70
CA GLN A 105 10.58 5.61 -6.06
C GLN A 105 9.82 6.93 -6.06
N ASN A 106 8.91 7.15 -5.11
CA ASN A 106 8.23 8.44 -4.97
C ASN A 106 9.18 9.57 -4.58
N ALA A 107 10.13 9.33 -3.68
CA ALA A 107 11.18 10.29 -3.34
C ALA A 107 12.10 10.60 -4.52
N LYS A 108 12.49 9.57 -5.29
CA LYS A 108 13.31 9.73 -6.49
C LYS A 108 12.59 10.55 -7.55
N LEU A 109 11.30 10.29 -7.79
CA LEU A 109 10.49 11.07 -8.72
C LEU A 109 10.44 12.56 -8.31
N ASN A 110 10.15 12.84 -7.04
CA ASN A 110 10.08 14.22 -6.54
C ASN A 110 11.44 14.95 -6.69
N LYS A 111 12.56 14.24 -6.50
CA LYS A 111 13.90 14.81 -6.72
C LYS A 111 14.17 15.11 -8.20
N LEU A 112 13.83 14.21 -9.12
CA LEU A 112 14.02 14.44 -10.55
C LEU A 112 13.14 15.58 -11.09
N LEU A 113 11.93 15.73 -10.55
CA LEU A 113 11.04 16.83 -10.91
C LEU A 113 11.59 18.20 -10.50
N LEU A 114 12.35 18.28 -9.40
CA LEU A 114 13.04 19.51 -8.99
C LEU A 114 14.28 19.80 -9.84
N GLN A 115 14.85 18.79 -10.50
CA GLN A 115 16.08 18.89 -11.27
C GLN A 115 15.83 18.99 -12.79
N GLU A 116 14.55 19.05 -13.23
CA GLU A 116 14.12 19.12 -14.64
C GLU A 116 14.84 18.10 -15.55
N THR A 117 15.15 16.92 -15.03
CA THR A 117 16.00 15.94 -15.72
C THR A 117 15.18 15.01 -16.62
N PRO A 118 15.64 14.72 -17.86
CA PRO A 118 14.87 13.94 -18.85
C PRO A 118 14.76 12.42 -18.55
N ALA A 119 15.41 11.91 -17.49
CA ALA A 119 15.47 10.47 -17.17
C ALA A 119 14.24 9.93 -16.41
N LEU A 120 13.02 10.27 -16.86
CA LEU A 120 11.77 9.96 -16.16
C LEU A 120 11.14 8.60 -16.55
N SER A 121 11.50 8.04 -17.71
CA SER A 121 10.91 6.80 -18.24
C SER A 121 11.14 5.57 -17.36
N GLY A 122 12.34 5.43 -16.78
CA GLY A 122 12.69 4.33 -15.86
C GLY A 122 11.88 4.38 -14.56
N ILE A 123 11.65 5.58 -14.02
CA ILE A 123 10.83 5.75 -12.81
C ILE A 123 9.37 5.40 -13.09
N ARG A 124 8.83 5.80 -14.24
CA ARG A 124 7.47 5.45 -14.66
C ARG A 124 7.24 3.93 -14.65
N LYS A 125 8.14 3.16 -15.27
CA LYS A 125 8.03 1.69 -15.32
C LYS A 125 8.09 1.07 -13.92
N ASN A 126 8.99 1.56 -13.07
CA ASN A 126 9.15 1.04 -11.71
C ASN A 126 7.94 1.36 -10.82
N LEU A 127 7.39 2.58 -10.91
CA LEU A 127 6.17 2.93 -10.19
C LEU A 127 4.99 2.10 -10.67
N ASN A 128 4.85 1.88 -11.98
CA ASN A 128 3.78 1.02 -12.51
C ASN A 128 3.90 -0.41 -11.99
N THR A 129 5.12 -0.97 -11.99
CA THR A 129 5.39 -2.31 -11.45
C THR A 129 5.07 -2.37 -9.96
N PHE A 130 5.47 -1.36 -9.18
CA PHE A 130 5.15 -1.27 -7.76
C PHE A 130 3.63 -1.31 -7.52
N HIS A 131 2.85 -0.47 -8.22
CA HIS A 131 1.39 -0.43 -8.05
C HIS A 131 0.74 -1.75 -8.44
N ILE A 132 1.15 -2.35 -9.57
CA ILE A 132 0.60 -3.64 -10.01
C ILE A 132 0.91 -4.72 -8.97
N THR A 133 2.16 -4.86 -8.53
CA THR A 133 2.54 -5.83 -7.50
C THR A 133 1.73 -5.61 -6.22
N GLN A 134 1.56 -4.36 -5.79
CA GLN A 134 0.83 -4.05 -4.57
C GLN A 134 -0.67 -4.38 -4.69
N LEU A 135 -1.29 -4.07 -5.81
CA LEU A 135 -2.70 -4.41 -6.07
C LEU A 135 -2.91 -5.93 -6.17
N VAL A 136 -1.99 -6.65 -6.80
CA VAL A 136 -2.02 -8.12 -6.86
C VAL A 136 -1.90 -8.71 -5.46
N LEU A 137 -0.98 -8.21 -4.62
CA LEU A 137 -0.85 -8.67 -3.24
C LEU A 137 -2.14 -8.42 -2.44
N PHE A 138 -2.77 -7.25 -2.57
CA PHE A 138 -4.06 -6.99 -1.92
C PHE A 138 -5.16 -7.92 -2.41
N ALA A 139 -5.25 -8.16 -3.72
CA ALA A 139 -6.23 -9.09 -4.28
C ALA A 139 -6.05 -10.51 -3.71
N ILE A 140 -4.80 -10.99 -3.61
CA ILE A 140 -4.49 -12.28 -2.99
C ILE A 140 -4.87 -12.29 -1.51
N ILE A 141 -4.58 -11.22 -0.74
CA ILE A 141 -4.97 -11.13 0.68
C ILE A 141 -6.49 -11.18 0.85
N TYR A 142 -7.25 -10.51 -0.02
CA TYR A 142 -8.71 -10.56 0.01
C TYR A 142 -9.24 -11.95 -0.35
N LEU A 143 -8.71 -12.60 -1.38
CA LEU A 143 -9.07 -13.97 -1.75
C LEU A 143 -8.75 -14.97 -0.62
N LEU A 144 -7.55 -14.88 -0.03
CA LEU A 144 -7.17 -15.66 1.15
C LEU A 144 -8.06 -15.39 2.37
N SER A 145 -8.73 -14.23 2.42
CA SER A 145 -9.66 -13.91 3.50
C SER A 145 -11.01 -14.61 3.34
N THR A 146 -11.41 -14.95 2.12
CA THR A 146 -12.66 -15.68 1.84
C THR A 146 -12.46 -17.20 1.90
N PHE A 147 -11.30 -17.70 1.46
CA PHE A 147 -11.00 -19.13 1.47
C PHE A 147 -10.19 -19.50 2.72
N LYS A 148 -10.85 -20.10 3.71
CA LYS A 148 -10.18 -20.74 4.85
C LYS A 148 -9.82 -22.17 4.46
N PHE A 149 -8.52 -22.45 4.36
CA PHE A 149 -7.99 -23.79 4.14
C PHE A 149 -7.09 -24.17 5.33
N ASN A 150 -7.02 -25.46 5.61
CA ASN A 150 -6.21 -26.03 6.68
C ASN A 150 -5.17 -26.97 6.09
#